data_AF-A0A2E2ZC13-F1
#
_entry.id   AF-A0A2E2ZC13-F1
#
_cell.length_a   1.000
_cell.length_b   1.000
_cell.length_c   1.000
_cell.angle_alpha   90.00
_cell.angle_beta   90.00
_cell.angle_gamma   90.00
#
_symmetry.space_group_name_H-M   'P 1'
#
loop_
_entity.id
_entity.type
_entity.pdbx_description
1 polymer ?
#
loop_
_entity_poly.entity_id
_entity_poly.type
_entity_poly.pdbx_seq_one_letter_code
_entity_poly.pdbx_strand_id
1 'polypeptide(L)'
;MSETTETQATADPAVAEELAQNAQEAQGEQNTDLSIGDLNALKQIIDVASARGAFRPTEMEAVGKTYTRLNNFLLAVQAQQSQAPEGEEPAEGTETGT
;
A
#
# COMPACT_ATOMS: atom_id res chain seq x y z
N MET A 1 48.62 -24.34 17.62
CA MET A 1 47.34 -24.88 18.11
C MET A 1 46.41 -23.71 18.35
N SER A 2 45.25 -23.76 17.67
CA SER A 2 43.96 -23.16 18.01
C SER A 2 43.71 -21.66 17.78
N GLU A 3 43.04 -21.42 16.65
CA GLU A 3 41.89 -20.52 16.45
C GLU A 3 41.11 -20.14 17.72
N THR A 4 40.80 -18.85 17.84
CA THR A 4 39.47 -18.35 18.24
C THR A 4 39.18 -17.12 17.39
N THR A 5 38.28 -17.28 16.43
CA THR A 5 37.68 -16.20 15.63
C THR A 5 36.58 -15.56 16.47
N GLU A 6 36.85 -14.39 17.04
CA GLU A 6 35.84 -13.53 17.66
C GLU A 6 35.48 -12.43 16.65
N THR A 7 34.46 -12.68 15.83
CA THR A 7 33.81 -11.64 15.01
C THR A 7 33.04 -10.73 15.95
N GLN A 8 33.70 -9.64 16.34
CA GLN A 8 33.07 -8.52 17.02
C GLN A 8 32.33 -7.68 15.99
N ALA A 9 31.00 -7.63 16.13
CA ALA A 9 30.12 -6.78 15.33
C ALA A 9 30.46 -5.31 15.60
N THR A 10 31.26 -4.72 14.71
CA THR A 10 31.31 -3.27 14.54
C THR A 10 29.95 -2.83 14.00
N ALA A 11 29.15 -2.22 14.86
CA ALA A 11 27.97 -1.45 14.45
C ALA A 11 28.48 -0.24 13.66
N ASP A 12 28.51 -0.40 12.35
CA ASP A 12 28.92 0.63 11.41
C ASP A 12 27.89 1.76 11.44
N PRO A 13 28.27 3.01 11.77
CA PRO A 13 27.33 4.14 11.87
C PRO A 13 26.62 4.43 10.55
N ALA A 14 27.18 3.99 9.41
CA ALA A 14 26.57 4.08 8.10
C ALA A 14 25.26 3.28 7.97
N VAL A 15 25.14 2.13 8.65
CA VAL A 15 23.92 1.29 8.61
C VAL A 15 22.81 1.91 9.47
N ALA A 16 23.18 2.60 10.57
CA ALA A 16 22.23 3.31 11.41
C ALA A 16 21.66 4.56 10.72
N GLU A 17 22.48 5.25 9.93
CA GLU A 17 22.04 6.41 9.14
C GLU A 17 21.14 6.01 7.95
N GLU A 18 21.38 4.86 7.30
CA GLU A 18 20.52 4.33 6.23
C GLU A 18 19.11 3.96 6.76
N LEU A 19 19.02 3.36 7.94
CA LEU A 19 17.74 3.04 8.60
C LEU A 19 16.95 4.29 9.02
N ALA A 20 17.64 5.36 9.43
CA ALA A 20 17.00 6.61 9.85
C ALA A 20 16.45 7.41 8.65
N GLN A 21 17.15 7.38 7.51
CA GLN A 21 16.72 8.06 6.29
C GLN A 21 15.46 7.41 5.69
N ASN A 22 15.39 6.07 5.68
CA ASN A 22 14.21 5.35 5.16
C ASN A 22 12.95 5.55 6.02
N ALA A 23 13.11 5.82 7.33
CA ALA A 23 11.99 6.12 8.22
C ALA A 23 11.40 7.52 8.01
N GLN A 24 12.19 8.49 7.51
CA GLN A 24 11.78 9.88 7.36
C GLN A 24 11.02 10.13 6.05
N GLU A 25 11.22 9.29 5.03
CA GLU A 25 10.50 9.35 3.75
C GLU A 25 9.05 8.85 3.83
N ALA A 26 8.67 8.17 4.92
CA ALA A 26 7.31 7.67 5.16
C ALA A 26 6.36 8.72 5.78
N GLN A 27 6.84 9.93 6.06
CA GLN A 27 6.08 11.00 6.72
C GLN A 27 5.59 12.06 5.72
N GLY A 28 5.05 11.63 4.58
CA GLY A 28 4.27 12.51 3.71
C GLY A 28 2.98 12.93 4.43
N GLU A 29 2.55 14.18 4.22
CA GLU A 29 1.33 14.77 4.78
C GLU A 29 0.23 13.73 5.05
N GLN A 30 -0.11 13.54 6.33
CA GLN A 30 -1.18 12.64 6.74
C GLN A 30 -2.52 13.21 6.26
N ASN A 31 -2.84 12.95 4.99
CA ASN A 31 -4.20 12.99 4.53
C ASN A 31 -4.94 11.90 5.30
N THR A 32 -5.91 12.30 6.11
CA THR A 32 -6.71 11.35 6.92
C THR A 32 -7.56 10.44 6.01
N ASP A 33 -7.77 10.81 4.75
CA ASP A 33 -8.44 9.99 3.76
C ASP A 33 -7.47 9.01 3.08
N LEU A 34 -7.89 7.75 3.03
CA LEU A 34 -7.18 6.69 2.30
C LEU A 34 -7.48 6.79 0.81
N SER A 35 -6.45 6.92 -0.02
CA SER A 35 -6.59 6.86 -1.47
C SER A 35 -6.54 5.42 -1.99
N ILE A 36 -6.94 5.20 -3.24
CA ILE A 36 -6.80 3.90 -3.92
C ILE A 36 -5.32 3.46 -4.02
N GLY A 37 -4.40 4.42 -4.09
CA GLY A 37 -2.96 4.14 -4.02
C GLY A 37 -2.55 3.54 -2.69
N ASP A 38 -3.02 4.13 -1.58
CA ASP A 38 -2.75 3.64 -0.21
C ASP A 38 -3.34 2.25 0.01
N LEU A 39 -4.55 2.00 -0.48
CA LEU A 39 -5.18 0.69 -0.39
C LEU A 39 -4.42 -0.40 -1.18
N ASN A 40 -3.84 -0.04 -2.33
CA ASN A 40 -2.95 -0.95 -3.06
C ASN A 40 -1.64 -1.20 -2.31
N ALA A 41 -1.05 -0.16 -1.71
CA ALA A 41 0.15 -0.31 -0.88
C ALA A 41 -0.12 -1.22 0.32
N LEU A 42 -1.25 -1.06 1.02
CA LEU A 42 -1.67 -1.94 2.12
C LEU A 42 -1.78 -3.40 1.68
N LYS A 43 -2.35 -3.66 0.49
CA LYS A 43 -2.42 -5.02 -0.09
C LYS A 43 -1.02 -5.61 -0.27
N GLN A 44 -0.08 -4.84 -0.84
CA GLN A 44 1.31 -5.29 -1.05
C GLN A 44 2.05 -5.54 0.27
N ILE A 45 1.86 -4.66 1.27
CA ILE A 45 2.47 -4.83 2.60
C ILE A 45 1.98 -6.11 3.27
N ILE A 46 0.67 -6.40 3.21
CA ILE A 46 0.12 -7.64 3.76
C ILE A 46 0.73 -8.86 3.08
N ASP A 47 0.88 -8.84 1.76
CA ASP A 47 1.47 -9.95 0.99
C ASP A 47 2.94 -10.19 1.39
N VAL A 48 3.75 -9.13 1.41
CA VAL A 48 5.16 -9.18 1.80
C VAL A 48 5.33 -9.64 3.26
N ALA A 49 4.50 -9.15 4.18
CA ALA A 49 4.52 -9.55 5.58
C ALA A 49 4.11 -11.02 5.75
N SER A 50 3.11 -11.48 4.99
CA SER A 50 2.68 -12.88 5.00
C SER A 50 3.76 -13.80 4.45
N ALA A 51 4.41 -13.43 3.34
CA ALA A 51 5.51 -14.17 2.75
C ALA A 51 6.73 -14.27 3.69
N ARG A 52 6.96 -13.25 4.51
CA ARG A 52 8.02 -13.22 5.53
C ARG A 52 7.64 -13.91 6.85
N GLY A 53 6.41 -14.40 6.98
CA GLY A 53 5.94 -15.06 8.21
C GLY A 53 5.79 -14.09 9.40
N ALA A 54 5.49 -12.82 9.15
CA ALA A 54 5.32 -11.80 10.20
C ALA A 54 4.10 -12.06 11.10
N PHE A 55 3.11 -12.84 10.62
CA PHE A 55 1.88 -13.17 11.34
C PHE A 55 1.93 -14.59 11.91
N ARG A 56 1.42 -14.78 13.13
CA ARG A 56 1.27 -16.13 13.72
C ARG A 56 0.12 -16.88 13.05
N PRO A 57 0.09 -18.23 13.09
CA PRO A 57 -1.00 -19.02 12.52
C PRO A 57 -2.39 -18.58 13.02
N THR A 58 -2.50 -18.26 14.31
CA THR A 58 -3.75 -17.80 14.95
C THR A 58 -4.28 -16.49 14.34
N GLU A 59 -3.39 -15.63 13.83
CA GLU A 59 -3.75 -14.31 13.26
C GLU A 59 -3.94 -14.38 11.74
N MET A 60 -3.34 -15.39 11.08
CA MET A 60 -3.34 -15.54 9.63
C MET A 60 -4.76 -15.67 9.05
N GLU A 61 -5.70 -16.25 9.79
CA GLU A 61 -7.11 -16.32 9.34
C GLU A 61 -7.74 -14.93 9.23
N ALA A 62 -7.53 -14.07 10.24
CA ALA A 62 -8.05 -12.71 10.24
C ALA A 62 -7.38 -11.84 9.17
N VAL A 63 -6.06 -12.00 9.00
CA VAL A 63 -5.28 -11.32 7.95
C VAL A 63 -5.77 -11.73 6.57
N GLY A 64 -5.92 -13.03 6.29
CA GLY A 64 -6.40 -13.54 5.01
C GLY A 64 -7.82 -13.09 4.66
N LYS A 65 -8.72 -13.06 5.66
CA LYS A 65 -10.08 -12.50 5.50
C LYS A 65 -10.05 -11.02 5.13
N THR A 66 -9.19 -10.25 5.78
CA THR A 66 -9.05 -8.80 5.51
C THR A 66 -8.44 -8.55 4.15
N TYR A 67 -7.41 -9.30 3.77
CA TYR A 67 -6.80 -9.24 2.43
C TYR A 67 -7.84 -9.52 1.32
N THR A 68 -8.66 -10.56 1.50
CA THR A 68 -9.71 -10.92 0.54
C THR A 68 -10.74 -9.80 0.37
N ARG A 69 -11.20 -9.19 1.47
CA ARG A 69 -12.13 -8.04 1.42
C ARG A 69 -11.52 -6.83 0.74
N LEU A 70 -10.27 -6.49 1.07
CA LEU A 70 -9.54 -5.39 0.45
C LEU A 70 -9.41 -5.60 -1.06
N ASN A 71 -9.03 -6.81 -1.48
CA ASN A 71 -8.91 -7.15 -2.89
C ASN A 71 -10.25 -7.00 -3.63
N ASN A 72 -11.34 -7.53 -3.07
CA ASN A 72 -12.66 -7.41 -3.68
C ASN A 72 -13.14 -5.96 -3.76
N PHE A 73 -12.87 -5.15 -2.75
CA PHE A 73 -13.17 -3.71 -2.77
C PHE A 73 -12.43 -3.00 -3.90
N LEU A 74 -11.12 -3.23 -4.03
CA LEU A 74 -10.32 -2.65 -5.11
C LEU A 74 -10.78 -3.08 -6.50
N LEU A 75 -11.24 -4.32 -6.66
CA LEU A 75 -11.84 -4.79 -7.92
C LEU A 75 -13.16 -4.08 -8.22
N ALA A 76 -14.03 -3.92 -7.21
CA ALA A 76 -15.31 -3.22 -7.37
C ALA A 76 -15.10 -1.74 -7.73
N VAL A 77 -14.18 -1.05 -7.06
CA VAL A 77 -13.86 0.36 -7.36
C VAL A 77 -13.37 0.51 -8.81
N GLN A 78 -12.47 -0.36 -9.27
CA GLN A 78 -11.99 -0.33 -10.65
C GLN A 78 -13.12 -0.58 -11.67
N ALA A 79 -14.04 -1.50 -11.36
CA ALA A 79 -15.21 -1.75 -12.21
C ALA A 79 -16.12 -0.50 -12.28
N GLN A 80 -16.32 0.19 -11.16
CA GLN A 80 -17.09 1.44 -11.12
C GLN A 80 -16.43 2.55 -11.93
N GLN A 81 -15.10 2.69 -11.86
CA GLN A 81 -14.36 3.67 -12.67
C GLN A 81 -14.47 3.38 -14.17
N SER A 82 -14.59 2.11 -14.55
CA SER A 82 -14.73 1.68 -15.96
C SER A 82 -16.15 1.83 -16.49
N GLN A 83 -17.14 2.05 -15.62
CA GLN A 83 -18.55 2.19 -15.97
C GLN A 83 -19.06 3.64 -15.82
N ALA A 84 -18.19 4.60 -15.48
CA ALA A 84 -18.54 6.01 -15.54
C ALA A 84 -18.84 6.37 -17.01
N PRO A 85 -20.08 6.80 -17.35
CA PRO A 85 -20.40 7.19 -18.70
C PRO A 85 -19.55 8.41 -19.08
N GLU A 86 -18.82 8.29 -20.18
CA GLU A 86 -18.34 9.44 -20.94
C GLU A 86 -19.56 10.32 -21.28
N GLY A 87 -19.49 11.58 -20.85
CA GLY A 87 -20.21 12.69 -21.49
C GLY A 87 -21.73 12.67 -21.40
N GLU A 88 -22.27 13.11 -20.26
CA GLU A 88 -23.44 13.99 -20.34
C GLU A 88 -22.88 15.41 -20.62
N GLU A 89 -22.52 15.66 -21.88
CA GLU A 89 -22.29 17.03 -22.35
C GLU A 89 -23.63 17.78 -22.33
N PRO A 90 -23.67 19.01 -21.79
CA PRO A 90 -24.86 19.84 -21.87
C PRO A 90 -25.06 20.22 -23.34
N ALA A 91 -26.17 19.81 -23.94
CA ALA A 91 -26.62 20.44 -25.18
C ALA A 91 -27.02 21.89 -24.86
N GLU A 92 -26.03 22.77 -25.00
CA GLU A 92 -26.19 24.21 -25.18
C GLU A 92 -27.16 24.48 -26.35
N GLY A 93 -27.89 25.58 -26.23
CA GLY A 93 -29.09 25.86 -27.01
C GLY A 93 -28.92 25.87 -28.53
N THR A 94 -30.01 25.49 -29.20
CA THR A 94 -30.31 25.97 -30.54
C THR A 94 -31.61 26.76 -30.51
N GLU A 95 -31.45 28.07 -30.65
CA GLU A 95 -32.45 29.01 -31.12
C GLU A 95 -33.19 28.47 -32.36
N THR A 96 -34.53 28.43 -32.30
CA THR A 96 -35.46 28.62 -33.42
C THR A 96 -36.74 29.16 -32.76
N GLY A 97 -37.28 30.35 -33.02
CA GLY A 97 -37.26 31.18 -34.21
C GLY A 97 -38.71 31.56 -34.49
N THR A 98 -39.02 32.86 -34.35
CA THR A 98 -40.27 33.58 -34.76
C THR A 98 -41.60 33.24 -34.09
#